data_AF-A0A328TG84-F1
#
_entry.id   AF-A0A328TG84-F1
#
_cell.length_a   1.000
_cell.length_b   1.000
_cell.length_c   1.000
_cell.angle_alpha   90.00
_cell.angle_beta   90.00
_cell.angle_gamma   90.00
#
_symmetry.space_group_name_H-M   'P 1'
#
loop_
_entity.id
_entity.type
_entity.pdbx_description
1 polymer ?
#
loop_
_entity_poly.entity_id
_entity_poly.type
_entity_poly.pdbx_seq_one_letter_code
_entity_poly.pdbx_strand_id
1 'polypeptide(L)'
;MSRELLGEGKAINNPWQRMAEINQRFAEDKPALALYNLKDSELVTRIFQHTELMPFLLERASVNGLAVDRHGRSVAAFSHLYLPRMHRAGFVAPNMGKVAPQASPGSYVMDPRPGLYDSVLVPDYKSLYPSIIRTFLIDPVGLVEGMAPPYEPDSVGRPLWHPLLTHHPLPAGDRQPNLAGARSGEKTE
;
A
#
# COMPACT_ATOMS: atom_id res chain seq x y z
N MET A 1 9.95 9.91 18.61
CA MET A 1 9.17 8.64 18.64
C MET A 1 8.69 8.25 20.03
N SER A 2 9.47 7.64 20.94
CA SER A 2 8.90 7.18 22.23
C SER A 2 8.31 8.31 23.08
N ARG A 3 8.97 9.48 23.11
CA ARG A 3 8.51 10.64 23.87
C ARG A 3 7.26 11.30 23.28
N GLU A 4 7.10 11.24 21.96
CA GLU A 4 5.93 11.78 21.26
C GLU A 4 4.73 10.84 21.35
N LEU A 5 4.97 9.52 21.25
CA LEU A 5 3.90 8.51 21.24
C LEU A 5 3.50 8.05 22.64
N LEU A 6 4.47 7.93 23.57
CA LEU A 6 4.24 7.35 24.90
C LEU A 6 4.48 8.35 26.04
N GLY A 7 4.90 9.59 25.76
CA GLY A 7 5.31 10.56 26.79
C GLY A 7 6.61 10.21 27.50
N GLU A 8 7.21 9.05 27.22
CA GLU A 8 8.41 8.52 27.88
C GLU A 8 9.64 8.60 26.96
N GLY A 9 10.72 9.19 27.47
CA GLY A 9 12.03 9.20 26.81
C GLY A 9 12.93 8.06 27.30
N LYS A 10 14.03 7.79 26.58
CA LYS A 10 15.09 6.94 27.12
C LYS A 10 15.63 7.55 28.41
N ALA A 11 16.04 6.70 29.37
CA ALA A 11 16.54 7.15 30.67
C ALA A 11 17.77 8.08 30.56
N ILE A 12 18.60 7.91 29.52
CA ILE A 12 19.77 8.77 29.29
C ILE A 12 19.44 9.87 28.30
N ASN A 13 19.26 11.08 28.83
CA ASN A 13 18.82 12.27 28.10
C ASN A 13 19.91 12.94 27.25
N ASN A 14 21.19 12.72 27.56
CA ASN A 14 22.31 13.35 26.85
C ASN A 14 23.01 12.33 25.91
N PRO A 15 22.87 12.46 24.58
CA PRO A 15 23.51 11.57 23.62
C PRO A 15 25.05 11.52 23.75
N TRP A 16 25.67 12.64 24.14
CA TRP A 16 27.13 12.79 24.23
C TRP A 16 27.72 12.07 25.45
N GLN A 17 26.94 11.94 26.53
CA GLN A 17 27.36 11.26 27.75
C GLN A 17 26.88 9.81 27.83
N ARG A 18 25.97 9.41 26.96
CA ARG A 18 25.36 8.08 26.97
C ARG A 18 26.37 6.95 26.90
N MET A 19 27.38 7.07 26.06
CA MET A 19 28.39 6.02 25.93
C MET A 19 29.27 5.90 27.19
N ALA A 20 29.66 7.04 27.77
CA ALA A 20 30.45 7.06 29.01
C ALA A 20 29.67 6.43 30.18
N GLU A 21 28.38 6.76 30.29
CA GLU A 21 27.49 6.23 31.32
C GLU A 21 27.23 4.72 31.15
N ILE A 22 27.09 4.23 29.91
CA ILE A 22 26.98 2.79 29.62
C ILE A 22 28.26 2.06 30.04
N ASN A 23 29.43 2.59 29.68
CA ASN A 23 30.72 1.98 30.04
C ASN A 23 30.94 1.96 31.55
N GLN A 24 30.58 3.05 32.25
CA GLN A 24 30.65 3.10 33.70
C GLN A 24 29.73 2.05 34.34
N ARG A 25 28.45 1.99 33.93
CA ARG A 25 27.51 0.98 34.45
C ARG A 25 27.98 -0.44 34.14
N PHE A 26 28.62 -0.68 32.99
CA PHE A 26 29.18 -2.00 32.71
C PHE A 26 30.32 -2.39 33.68
N ALA A 27 31.17 -1.42 34.05
CA ALA A 27 32.29 -1.63 34.96
C ALA A 27 31.86 -1.71 36.43
N GLU A 28 30.90 -0.88 36.84
CA GLU A 28 30.59 -0.59 38.24
C GLU A 28 29.19 -1.09 38.68
N ASP A 29 28.20 -1.14 37.78
CA ASP A 29 26.80 -1.46 38.11
C ASP A 29 26.04 -2.15 36.95
N LYS A 30 26.39 -3.43 36.72
CA LYS A 30 25.77 -4.25 35.68
C LYS A 30 24.25 -4.41 35.83
N PRO A 31 23.69 -4.54 37.05
CA PRO A 31 22.23 -4.53 37.24
C PRO A 31 21.56 -3.25 36.71
N ALA A 32 22.11 -2.06 36.96
CA ALA A 32 21.56 -0.82 36.42
C ALA A 32 21.65 -0.73 34.88
N LEU A 33 22.68 -1.34 34.27
CA LEU A 33 22.76 -1.48 32.82
C LEU A 33 21.70 -2.46 32.27
N ALA A 34 21.45 -3.56 32.97
CA ALA A 34 20.42 -4.53 32.58
C ALA A 34 19.01 -3.91 32.60
N LEU A 35 18.69 -3.11 33.63
CA LEU A 35 17.42 -2.37 33.72
C LEU A 35 17.27 -1.35 32.57
N TYR A 36 18.36 -0.66 32.21
CA TYR A 36 18.36 0.26 31.07
C TYR A 36 18.04 -0.47 29.74
N ASN A 37 18.69 -1.61 29.49
CA ASN A 37 18.45 -2.42 28.27
C ASN A 37 17.05 -3.03 28.23
N LEU A 38 16.54 -3.47 29.38
CA LEU A 38 15.16 -3.95 29.51
C LEU A 38 14.17 -2.85 29.13
N LYS A 39 14.35 -1.64 29.69
CA LYS A 39 13.49 -0.49 29.38
C LYS A 39 13.51 -0.14 27.90
N ASP A 40 14.67 -0.20 27.24
CA ASP A 40 14.78 0.03 25.78
C ASP A 40 13.94 -1.00 24.98
N SER A 41 13.94 -2.27 25.39
CA SER A 41 13.13 -3.33 24.75
C SER A 41 11.63 -3.20 25.03
N GLU A 42 11.26 -2.82 26.26
CA GLU A 42 9.88 -2.53 26.65
C GLU A 42 9.29 -1.36 25.86
N LEU A 43 10.07 -0.30 25.66
CA LEU A 43 9.63 0.87 24.89
C LEU A 43 9.30 0.48 23.44
N VAL A 44 10.11 -0.37 22.80
CA VAL A 44 9.82 -0.88 21.44
C VAL A 44 8.51 -1.67 21.44
N THR A 45 8.33 -2.59 22.39
CA THR A 45 7.11 -3.40 22.50
C THR A 45 5.87 -2.53 22.68
N ARG A 46 5.95 -1.52 23.57
CA ARG A 46 4.86 -0.57 23.81
C ARG A 46 4.56 0.30 22.60
N ILE A 47 5.58 0.73 21.84
CA ILE A 47 5.36 1.48 20.59
C ILE A 47 4.59 0.61 19.58
N PHE A 48 4.96 -0.67 19.45
CA PHE A 48 4.29 -1.58 18.52
C PHE A 48 2.82 -1.82 18.89
N GLN A 49 2.53 -1.93 20.20
CA GLN A 49 1.16 -2.05 20.70
C GLN A 49 0.38 -0.75 20.52
N HIS A 50 0.97 0.39 20.90
CA HIS A 50 0.32 1.70 20.82
C HIS A 50 -0.02 2.11 19.39
N THR A 51 0.82 1.72 18.42
CA THR A 51 0.59 2.03 17.00
C THR A 51 -0.17 0.92 16.26
N GLU A 52 -0.56 -0.16 16.94
CA GLU A 52 -1.20 -1.34 16.35
C GLU A 52 -0.48 -1.84 15.09
N LEU A 53 0.86 -1.75 15.11
CA LEU A 53 1.67 -1.94 13.92
C LEU A 53 1.58 -3.37 13.38
N MET A 54 1.51 -4.37 14.28
CA MET A 54 1.40 -5.77 13.86
C MET A 54 0.05 -6.08 13.16
N PRO A 55 -1.12 -5.72 13.73
CA PRO A 55 -2.40 -5.79 13.02
C PRO A 55 -2.35 -5.12 11.64
N PHE A 56 -1.85 -3.89 11.56
CA PHE A 56 -1.72 -3.14 10.32
C PHE A 56 -0.86 -3.87 9.28
N LEU A 57 0.32 -4.38 9.68
CA LEU A 57 1.23 -5.07 8.76
C LEU A 57 0.64 -6.40 8.27
N LEU A 58 -0.09 -7.13 9.12
CA LEU A 58 -0.77 -8.37 8.76
C LEU A 58 -1.91 -8.11 7.77
N GLU A 59 -2.74 -7.10 8.02
CA GLU A 59 -3.81 -6.72 7.09
C GLU A 59 -3.22 -6.28 5.75
N ARG A 60 -2.20 -5.42 5.77
CA ARG A 60 -1.50 -4.97 4.56
C ARG A 60 -0.95 -6.14 3.75
N ALA A 61 -0.33 -7.12 4.41
CA ALA A 61 0.20 -8.33 3.76
C ALA A 61 -0.92 -9.17 3.13
N SER A 62 -2.06 -9.31 3.82
CA SER A 62 -3.22 -10.04 3.29
C SER A 62 -3.79 -9.41 2.01
N VAL A 63 -3.70 -8.08 1.89
CA VAL A 63 -4.22 -7.32 0.75
C VAL A 63 -3.24 -7.27 -0.42
N ASN A 64 -1.95 -7.06 -0.15
CA ASN A 64 -0.93 -6.90 -1.21
C ASN A 64 -0.24 -8.22 -1.61
N GLY A 65 -0.42 -9.28 -0.82
CA GLY A 65 0.16 -10.61 -1.03
C GLY A 65 1.69 -10.68 -0.84
N LEU A 66 2.29 -9.67 -0.23
CA LEU A 66 3.72 -9.62 0.11
C LEU A 66 3.93 -10.05 1.56
N ALA A 67 5.16 -10.49 1.87
CA ALA A 67 5.56 -10.78 3.24
C ALA A 67 5.37 -9.56 4.16
N VAL A 68 5.02 -9.82 5.42
CA VAL A 68 4.61 -8.82 6.43
C VAL A 68 5.69 -7.74 6.64
N ASP A 69 6.95 -8.15 6.67
CA ASP A 69 8.16 -7.34 6.83
C ASP A 69 8.61 -6.63 5.54
N ARG A 70 7.92 -6.83 4.41
CA ARG A 70 8.32 -6.29 3.11
C ARG A 70 7.61 -4.98 2.79
N HIS A 71 8.37 -3.90 2.73
CA HIS A 71 7.87 -2.54 2.48
C HIS A 71 8.09 -2.10 1.01
N GLY A 72 7.22 -1.20 0.51
CA GLY A 72 7.50 -0.34 -0.66
C GLY A 72 7.55 -1.00 -2.05
N ARG A 73 7.18 -2.27 -2.22
CA ARG A 73 7.30 -2.96 -3.53
C ARG A 73 5.98 -3.00 -4.30
N SER A 74 5.51 -1.85 -4.76
CA SER A 74 4.26 -1.71 -5.53
C SER A 74 4.22 -2.58 -6.78
N VAL A 75 5.32 -2.66 -7.54
CA VAL A 75 5.43 -3.52 -8.73
C VAL A 75 5.24 -5.00 -8.37
N ALA A 76 5.89 -5.46 -7.29
CA ALA A 76 5.78 -6.86 -6.86
C ALA A 76 4.36 -7.19 -6.37
N ALA A 77 3.72 -6.27 -5.64
CA ALA A 77 2.32 -6.43 -5.21
C ALA A 77 1.37 -6.50 -6.42
N PHE A 78 1.56 -5.61 -7.39
CA PHE A 78 0.80 -5.63 -8.64
C PHE A 78 0.97 -6.96 -9.36
N SER A 79 2.20 -7.42 -9.57
CA SER A 79 2.46 -8.71 -10.22
C SER A 79 1.82 -9.87 -9.46
N HIS A 80 1.92 -9.91 -8.14
CA HIS A 80 1.31 -10.96 -7.32
C HIS A 80 -0.21 -11.05 -7.53
N LEU A 81 -0.89 -9.89 -7.53
CA LEU A 81 -2.34 -9.83 -7.69
C LEU A 81 -2.79 -10.03 -9.14
N TYR A 82 -1.98 -9.60 -10.12
CA TYR A 82 -2.38 -9.54 -11.52
C TYR A 82 -2.05 -10.81 -12.31
N LEU A 83 -0.88 -11.43 -12.07
CA LEU A 83 -0.42 -12.61 -12.83
C LEU A 83 -1.44 -13.77 -12.86
N PRO A 84 -2.05 -14.19 -11.73
CA PRO A 84 -3.01 -15.30 -11.76
C PRO A 84 -4.28 -15.00 -12.56
N ARG A 85 -4.67 -13.73 -12.69
CA ARG A 85 -5.84 -13.31 -13.48
C ARG A 85 -5.49 -13.25 -14.96
N MET A 86 -4.34 -12.66 -15.29
CA MET A 86 -3.80 -12.62 -16.65
C MET A 86 -3.57 -14.04 -17.21
N HIS A 87 -3.05 -14.99 -16.42
CA HIS A 87 -2.90 -16.38 -16.85
C HIS A 87 -4.25 -17.06 -17.13
N ARG A 88 -5.28 -16.79 -16.32
CA ARG A 88 -6.65 -17.27 -16.57
C ARG A 88 -7.28 -16.67 -17.83
N ALA A 89 -6.87 -15.47 -18.22
CA ALA A 89 -7.22 -14.86 -19.50
C ALA A 89 -6.53 -15.54 -20.70
N GLY A 90 -5.51 -16.37 -20.46
CA GLY A 90 -4.69 -17.01 -21.49
C GLY A 90 -3.48 -16.20 -21.93
N PHE A 91 -3.09 -15.18 -21.16
CA PHE A 91 -1.93 -14.33 -21.43
C PHE A 91 -0.77 -14.63 -20.49
N VAL A 92 0.45 -14.36 -20.93
CA VAL A 92 1.68 -14.45 -20.12
C VAL A 92 2.32 -13.05 -20.04
N ALA A 93 2.94 -12.75 -18.90
CA ALA A 93 3.52 -11.43 -18.67
C ALA A 93 4.64 -11.13 -19.67
N PRO A 94 4.71 -9.90 -20.20
CA PRO A 94 5.84 -9.47 -20.99
C PRO A 94 7.09 -9.29 -20.12
N ASN A 95 8.26 -9.46 -20.73
CA ASN A 95 9.53 -9.02 -20.14
C ASN A 95 9.61 -7.48 -20.09
N MET A 96 10.42 -6.97 -19.16
CA MET A 96 10.73 -5.54 -19.07
C MET A 96 11.37 -5.03 -20.37
N GLY A 97 11.11 -3.76 -20.72
CA GLY A 97 11.76 -3.08 -21.85
C GLY A 97 11.12 -3.28 -23.22
N LYS A 98 9.99 -3.99 -23.33
CA LYS A 98 9.25 -4.16 -24.60
C LYS A 98 8.56 -2.88 -25.09
N VAL A 99 8.30 -1.92 -24.19
CA VAL A 99 7.66 -0.64 -24.51
C VAL A 99 8.70 0.46 -24.34
N ALA A 100 8.85 1.30 -25.37
CA ALA A 100 9.76 2.44 -25.30
C ALA A 100 9.29 3.40 -24.19
N PRO A 101 10.20 3.97 -23.39
CA PRO A 101 9.84 4.94 -22.38
C PRO A 101 9.12 6.14 -23.02
N GLN A 102 7.89 6.39 -22.60
CA GLN A 102 7.12 7.57 -23.02
C GLN A 102 6.62 8.28 -21.77
N ALA A 103 6.81 9.59 -21.73
CA ALA A 103 6.28 10.41 -20.64
C ALA A 103 4.75 10.43 -20.74
N SER A 104 4.09 10.06 -19.64
CA SER A 104 2.65 10.30 -19.49
C SER A 104 2.45 11.68 -18.87
N PRO A 105 1.51 12.50 -19.36
CA PRO A 105 1.18 13.77 -18.73
C PRO A 105 0.79 13.59 -17.26
N GLY A 106 1.20 14.55 -16.43
CA GLY A 106 0.86 14.57 -15.00
C GLY A 106 -0.55 15.06 -14.72
N SER A 107 -0.81 15.38 -13.45
CA SER A 107 -2.10 15.94 -13.04
C SER A 107 -2.28 17.37 -13.58
N TYR A 108 -3.50 17.71 -13.97
CA TYR A 108 -3.86 19.09 -14.30
C TYR A 108 -4.02 19.92 -13.02
N VAL A 109 -3.46 21.13 -13.02
CA VAL A 109 -3.61 22.11 -11.94
C VAL A 109 -4.25 23.37 -12.55
N MET A 110 -5.36 23.80 -11.96
CA MET A 110 -6.06 25.00 -12.40
C MET A 110 -5.33 26.24 -11.89
N ASP A 111 -5.24 27.29 -12.73
CA ASP A 111 -4.68 28.57 -12.31
C ASP A 111 -5.54 29.21 -11.20
N PRO A 112 -4.93 29.63 -10.08
CA PRO A 112 -5.69 30.20 -8.98
C PRO A 112 -6.21 31.59 -9.33
N ARG A 113 -7.40 31.92 -8.83
CA ARG A 113 -7.90 33.31 -8.78
C ARG A 113 -7.55 33.90 -7.41
N PRO A 114 -6.58 34.82 -7.30
CA PRO A 114 -6.17 35.37 -6.01
C PRO A 114 -7.23 36.32 -5.46
N GLY A 115 -7.47 36.26 -4.14
CA GLY A 115 -8.41 37.12 -3.45
C GLY A 115 -8.72 36.65 -2.03
N LEU A 116 -9.40 37.49 -1.27
CA LEU A 116 -10.03 37.12 0.00
C LEU A 116 -11.50 36.80 -0.28
N TYR A 117 -11.95 35.64 0.16
CA TYR A 117 -13.30 35.13 -0.10
C TYR A 117 -13.97 34.78 1.21
N ASP A 118 -15.29 35.01 1.31
CA ASP A 118 -16.06 34.66 2.50
C ASP A 118 -16.28 33.15 2.62
N SER A 119 -16.76 32.51 1.55
CA SER A 119 -17.08 31.08 1.53
C SER A 119 -16.51 30.38 0.30
N VAL A 120 -15.77 29.30 0.52
CA VAL A 120 -15.13 28.48 -0.52
C VAL A 120 -15.53 27.02 -0.34
N LEU A 121 -16.02 26.39 -1.40
CA LEU A 121 -16.34 24.97 -1.44
C LEU A 121 -15.20 24.19 -2.10
N VAL A 122 -14.82 23.06 -1.49
CA VAL A 122 -13.74 22.19 -1.98
C VAL A 122 -14.30 20.79 -2.26
N PRO A 123 -14.88 20.55 -3.46
CA PRO A 123 -15.28 19.22 -3.86
C PRO A 123 -14.06 18.39 -4.25
N ASP A 124 -14.01 17.14 -3.80
CA ASP A 124 -12.97 16.17 -4.15
C ASP A 124 -13.57 14.84 -4.63
N TYR A 125 -12.92 14.23 -5.62
CA TYR A 125 -13.31 12.91 -6.12
C TYR A 125 -12.72 11.81 -5.23
N LYS A 126 -13.57 10.93 -4.71
CA LYS A 126 -13.10 9.75 -3.95
C LYS A 126 -12.29 8.82 -4.85
N SER A 127 -10.96 8.77 -4.61
CA SER A 127 -10.06 7.85 -5.31
C SER A 127 -10.16 7.96 -6.84
N LEU A 128 -9.84 9.14 -7.38
CA LEU A 128 -9.97 9.49 -8.79
C LEU A 128 -9.38 8.44 -9.74
N TYR A 129 -8.08 8.13 -9.66
CA TYR A 129 -7.43 7.19 -10.59
C TYR A 129 -8.01 5.76 -10.52
N PRO A 130 -8.22 5.15 -9.34
CA PRO A 130 -8.95 3.88 -9.26
C PRO A 130 -10.35 3.93 -9.89
N SER A 131 -11.07 5.03 -9.75
CA SER A 131 -12.38 5.21 -10.38
C SER A 131 -12.27 5.30 -11.91
N ILE A 132 -11.30 6.05 -12.43
CA ILE A 132 -11.01 6.12 -13.88
C ILE A 132 -10.67 4.74 -14.44
N ILE A 133 -9.77 3.99 -13.77
CA ILE A 133 -9.39 2.63 -14.17
C ILE A 133 -10.61 1.73 -14.31
N ARG A 134 -11.54 1.79 -13.34
CA ARG A 134 -12.76 0.98 -13.35
C ARG A 134 -13.76 1.42 -14.39
N THR A 135 -14.01 2.72 -14.53
CA THR A 135 -15.02 3.26 -15.45
C THR A 135 -14.61 3.07 -16.90
N PHE A 136 -13.34 3.30 -17.23
CA PHE A 136 -12.82 3.24 -18.59
C PHE A 136 -12.05 1.95 -18.90
N LEU A 137 -12.12 0.96 -18.00
CA LEU A 137 -11.57 -0.38 -18.19
C LEU A 137 -10.07 -0.38 -18.56
N ILE A 138 -9.29 0.45 -17.86
CA ILE A 138 -7.84 0.56 -18.10
C ILE A 138 -7.16 -0.70 -17.57
N ASP A 139 -6.73 -1.57 -18.49
CA ASP A 139 -6.16 -2.87 -18.17
C ASP A 139 -5.11 -3.30 -19.22
N PRO A 140 -3.94 -3.84 -18.83
CA PRO A 140 -2.92 -4.30 -19.79
C PRO A 140 -3.39 -5.39 -20.76
N VAL A 141 -4.21 -6.35 -20.31
CA VAL A 141 -4.76 -7.39 -21.20
C VAL A 141 -5.86 -6.79 -22.07
N GLY A 142 -6.72 -5.97 -21.48
CA GLY A 142 -7.76 -5.23 -22.19
C GLY A 142 -7.21 -4.34 -23.31
N LEU A 143 -6.03 -3.74 -23.12
CA LEU A 143 -5.35 -2.99 -24.17
C LEU A 143 -4.92 -3.89 -25.34
N VAL A 144 -4.31 -5.04 -25.07
CA VAL A 144 -3.86 -5.98 -26.13
C VAL A 144 -5.05 -6.50 -26.93
N GLU A 145 -6.11 -6.90 -26.24
CA GLU A 145 -7.35 -7.37 -26.85
C GLU A 145 -8.05 -6.25 -27.65
N GLY A 146 -8.11 -5.03 -27.12
CA GLY A 146 -8.73 -3.87 -27.79
C GLY A 146 -7.97 -3.37 -29.02
N MET A 147 -6.68 -3.74 -29.17
CA MET A 147 -5.87 -3.46 -30.35
C MET A 147 -5.93 -4.57 -31.39
N ALA A 148 -6.54 -5.72 -31.09
CA ALA A 148 -6.71 -6.81 -32.05
C ALA A 148 -7.70 -6.40 -33.17
N PRO A 149 -7.50 -6.88 -34.42
CA PRO A 149 -8.45 -6.61 -35.50
C PRO A 149 -9.85 -7.15 -35.15
N PRO A 150 -10.92 -6.51 -35.67
CA PRO A 150 -12.28 -6.94 -35.40
C PRO A 150 -12.50 -8.40 -35.82
N TYR A 151 -13.24 -9.13 -34.98
CA TYR A 151 -13.52 -10.55 -35.10
C TYR A 151 -14.01 -10.95 -36.52
N GLU A 152 -13.36 -11.95 -37.13
CA GLU A 152 -13.93 -12.68 -38.27
C GLU A 152 -14.92 -13.75 -37.75
N PRO A 153 -16.16 -13.79 -38.26
CA PRO A 153 -17.27 -14.58 -37.71
C PRO A 153 -17.09 -16.11 -37.71
N ASP A 154 -16.07 -16.64 -38.38
CA ASP A 154 -15.83 -18.09 -38.51
C ASP A 154 -14.71 -18.65 -37.61
N SER A 155 -14.14 -17.82 -36.72
CA SER A 155 -13.12 -18.29 -35.78
C SER A 155 -13.77 -18.97 -34.58
N VAL A 156 -13.82 -20.31 -34.62
CA VAL A 156 -14.28 -21.18 -33.54
C VAL A 156 -13.36 -21.04 -32.33
N GLY A 157 -13.81 -20.28 -31.34
CA GLY A 157 -13.28 -20.32 -29.97
C GLY A 157 -12.70 -19.01 -29.48
N ARG A 158 -13.55 -18.21 -28.80
CA ARG A 158 -13.31 -17.61 -27.47
C ARG A 158 -14.36 -16.55 -27.14
N PRO A 159 -15.41 -16.86 -26.36
CA PRO A 159 -16.19 -15.82 -25.69
C PRO A 159 -15.48 -15.48 -24.38
N LEU A 160 -14.40 -14.67 -24.42
CA LEU A 160 -13.66 -14.27 -23.21
C LEU A 160 -13.75 -12.78 -22.87
N TRP A 161 -14.71 -12.07 -23.47
CA TRP A 161 -14.93 -10.65 -23.16
C TRP A 161 -15.78 -10.41 -21.91
N HIS A 162 -16.34 -11.45 -21.31
CA HIS A 162 -17.23 -11.30 -20.14
C HIS A 162 -16.59 -11.62 -18.77
N PRO A 163 -15.71 -12.63 -18.54
CA PRO A 163 -15.44 -13.03 -17.15
C PRO A 163 -14.48 -12.12 -16.38
N LEU A 164 -13.55 -11.42 -17.06
CA LEU A 164 -12.54 -10.61 -16.36
C LEU A 164 -13.10 -9.32 -15.76
N LEU A 165 -14.21 -8.81 -16.32
CA LEU A 165 -14.81 -7.53 -15.92
C LEU A 165 -16.28 -7.64 -15.47
N THR A 166 -17.04 -8.68 -15.86
CA THR A 166 -18.42 -8.87 -15.37
C THR A 166 -18.58 -9.82 -14.19
N HIS A 167 -17.59 -10.68 -13.91
CA HIS A 167 -17.48 -11.29 -12.58
C HIS A 167 -16.73 -10.36 -11.63
N HIS A 168 -17.43 -9.31 -11.22
CA HIS A 168 -17.20 -8.69 -9.93
C HIS A 168 -18.41 -8.88 -9.01
N PRO A 169 -18.84 -10.11 -8.67
CA PRO A 169 -19.17 -10.35 -7.29
C PRO A 169 -17.83 -10.55 -6.58
N LEU A 170 -17.55 -9.73 -5.58
CA LEU A 170 -16.95 -10.33 -4.39
C LEU A 170 -17.73 -11.63 -4.14
N PRO A 171 -17.11 -12.83 -4.08
CA PRO A 171 -17.86 -13.98 -3.61
C PRO A 171 -18.41 -13.60 -2.24
N ALA A 172 -19.73 -13.54 -2.12
CA ALA A 172 -20.41 -13.58 -0.84
C ALA A 172 -20.03 -14.92 -0.20
N GLY A 173 -18.88 -14.96 0.47
CA GLY A 173 -18.31 -16.21 0.98
C GLY A 173 -16.87 -16.09 1.48
N ASP A 174 -15.98 -15.40 0.78
CA ASP A 174 -14.55 -15.37 1.16
C ASP A 174 -14.09 -13.95 1.49
N ARG A 175 -13.76 -13.73 2.76
CA ARG A 175 -13.25 -12.49 3.34
C ARG A 175 -11.82 -12.19 2.84
N GLN A 176 -11.68 -11.71 1.60
CA GLN A 176 -10.49 -10.98 1.17
C GLN A 176 -10.81 -9.49 1.08
N PRO A 177 -10.09 -8.59 1.78
CA PRO A 177 -10.38 -7.17 1.73
C PRO A 177 -10.08 -6.62 0.34
N ASN A 178 -11.11 -6.11 -0.35
CA ASN A 178 -10.95 -5.27 -1.53
C ASN A 178 -10.15 -4.02 -1.13
N LEU A 179 -9.09 -3.63 -1.85
CA LEU A 179 -8.31 -2.41 -1.59
C LEU A 179 -9.17 -1.15 -1.45
N ALA A 180 -10.29 -1.07 -2.20
CA ALA A 180 -11.25 0.03 -2.08
C ALA A 180 -12.23 -0.14 -0.89
N GLY A 181 -12.52 -1.39 -0.51
CA GLY A 181 -13.36 -1.75 0.63
C GLY A 181 -12.64 -1.60 1.98
N ALA A 182 -11.34 -1.93 2.03
CA ALA A 182 -10.47 -1.72 3.18
C ALA A 182 -10.42 -0.23 3.56
N ARG A 183 -10.27 0.66 2.57
CA ARG A 183 -10.31 2.12 2.79
C ARG A 183 -11.67 2.67 3.22
N SER A 184 -12.76 1.93 3.05
CA SER A 184 -14.08 2.36 3.53
C SER A 184 -14.41 1.90 4.95
N GLY A 185 -13.71 0.88 5.47
CA GLY A 185 -13.89 0.41 6.86
C GLY A 185 -13.21 1.31 7.90
N GLU A 186 -12.15 2.03 7.52
CA GLU A 186 -11.37 2.92 8.40
C GLU A 186 -12.04 4.27 8.72
N LYS A 187 -13.25 4.56 8.23
CA LYS A 187 -13.92 5.87 8.42
C LYS A 187 -15.03 5.91 9.47
N THR A 188 -15.20 4.84 10.24
CA THR A 188 -16.13 4.79 11.37
C THR A 188 -15.39 4.31 12.61
N GLU A 189 -14.75 5.24 13.30
CA GLU A 189 -14.57 5.33 14.75
C GLU A 189 -14.07 6.74 15.11
#